data_AF-A0A257TGW9-F1
#
_entry.id   AF-A0A257TGW9-F1
#
_cell.length_a   1.000
_cell.length_b   1.000
_cell.length_c   1.000
_cell.angle_alpha   90.00
_cell.angle_beta   90.00
_cell.angle_gamma   90.00
#
_symmetry.space_group_name_H-M   'P 1'
#
loop_
_entity.id
_entity.type
_entity.pdbx_description
1 polymer ?
#
loop_
_entity_poly.entity_id
_entity_poly.type
_entity_poly.pdbx_seq_one_letter_code
_entity_poly.pdbx_strand_id
1 'polypeptide(L)'
;MEYPVPQFIEIESKIIGPLTLKQFIYIAGGGGLCIILFHFLPFFLAVLACLPVAGFAGALAFYKINNKPFIATVEAAFRFYTSSRLFLWHKEHTKESAVQAAPAAAPAAHAASRLTRGKLHELAWSLDIQNHPRERSSL
;
A
#
# COMPACT_ATOMS: atom_id res chain seq x y z
N MET A 1 2.12 34.93 -18.03
CA MET A 1 3.44 34.38 -17.66
C MET A 1 3.22 32.93 -17.25
N GLU A 2 3.61 31.98 -18.09
CA GLU A 2 3.55 30.55 -17.75
C GLU A 2 4.83 30.17 -17.01
N TYR A 3 4.71 29.62 -15.81
CA TYR A 3 5.86 29.14 -15.05
C TYR A 3 6.24 27.74 -15.54
N PRO A 4 7.48 27.53 -16.01
CA PRO A 4 7.93 26.19 -16.36
C PRO A 4 7.96 25.33 -15.10
N VAL A 5 7.27 24.18 -15.14
CA VAL A 5 7.27 23.22 -14.04
C VAL A 5 8.64 22.55 -13.96
N PRO A 6 9.34 22.61 -12.81
CA PRO A 6 10.62 21.95 -12.64
C PRO A 6 10.49 20.43 -12.83
N GLN A 7 11.23 19.87 -13.79
CA GLN A 7 11.16 18.45 -14.18
C GLN A 7 12.05 17.52 -13.34
N PHE A 8 12.86 18.06 -12.42
CA PHE A 8 13.87 17.30 -11.67
C PHE A 8 13.67 17.28 -10.15
N ILE A 9 12.43 17.47 -9.69
CA ILE A 9 12.10 17.39 -8.25
C ILE A 9 12.25 15.97 -7.67
N GLU A 10 12.15 14.94 -8.51
CA GLU A 10 12.19 13.54 -8.06
C GLU A 10 13.61 12.96 -7.97
N ILE A 11 14.58 13.57 -8.67
CA ILE A 11 15.95 13.08 -8.70
C ILE A 11 16.78 13.83 -7.67
N GLU A 12 17.23 13.12 -6.64
CA GLU A 12 18.12 13.69 -5.64
C GLU A 12 19.42 14.21 -6.28
N SER A 13 19.79 15.44 -5.90
CA SER A 13 20.96 16.15 -6.40
C SER A 13 22.25 15.38 -6.11
N LYS A 14 23.10 15.23 -7.14
CA LYS A 14 24.43 14.64 -6.99
C LYS A 14 25.37 15.76 -6.58
N ILE A 15 25.81 15.75 -5.33
CA ILE A 15 26.62 16.81 -4.74
C ILE A 15 28.11 16.43 -4.81
N ILE A 16 28.42 15.14 -4.72
CA ILE A 16 29.80 14.62 -4.67
C ILE A 16 30.02 13.73 -5.89
N GLY A 17 30.44 14.35 -7.01
CA GLY A 17 30.64 13.66 -8.27
C GLY A 17 29.38 12.91 -8.73
N PRO A 18 29.41 11.58 -8.92
CA PRO A 18 28.24 10.81 -9.31
C PRO A 18 27.31 10.42 -8.14
N LEU A 19 27.68 10.74 -6.89
CA LEU A 19 26.96 10.30 -5.70
C LEU A 19 26.02 11.37 -5.14
N THR A 20 24.84 10.95 -4.68
CA THR A 20 24.00 11.78 -3.82
C THR A 20 24.62 11.85 -2.42
N LEU A 21 24.22 12.85 -1.63
CA LEU A 21 24.71 13.01 -0.26
C LEU A 21 24.41 11.78 0.59
N LYS A 22 23.23 11.16 0.43
CA LYS A 22 22.87 9.92 1.15
C LYS A 22 23.79 8.76 0.75
N GLN A 23 24.01 8.58 -0.55
CA GLN A 23 24.90 7.52 -1.06
C GLN A 23 26.33 7.69 -0.52
N PHE A 24 26.83 8.92 -0.52
CA PHE A 24 28.14 9.23 0.04
C PHE A 24 28.21 8.86 1.53
N ILE A 25 27.22 9.23 2.34
CA ILE A 25 27.18 8.88 3.76
C ILE A 25 27.18 7.36 3.97
N TYR A 26 26.45 6.59 3.17
CA TYR A 26 26.45 5.12 3.32
C TYR A 26 27.81 4.51 2.99
N ILE A 27 28.48 4.97 1.93
CA ILE A 27 29.80 4.47 1.54
C ILE A 27 30.86 4.91 2.54
N ALA A 28 30.86 6.18 2.94
CA ALA A 28 31.78 6.73 3.93
C ALA A 28 31.60 6.06 5.30
N GLY A 29 30.35 5.87 5.73
CA GLY A 29 30.01 5.17 6.97
C GLY A 29 30.39 3.70 6.94
N GLY A 30 30.08 2.98 5.85
CA GLY A 30 30.46 1.58 5.69
C GLY A 30 31.97 1.37 5.58
N GLY A 31 32.66 2.24 4.82
CA GLY A 31 34.12 2.25 4.72
C GLY A 31 34.79 2.58 6.06
N GLY A 32 34.28 3.59 6.77
CA GLY A 32 34.74 3.96 8.10
C GLY A 32 34.56 2.82 9.12
N LEU A 33 33.40 2.16 9.10
CA LEU A 33 33.13 0.98 9.93
C LEU A 33 34.09 -0.17 9.59
N CYS A 34 34.40 -0.36 8.31
CA CYS A 34 35.37 -1.34 7.87
C CYS A 34 36.79 -1.06 8.38
N ILE A 35 37.24 0.20 8.35
CA ILE A 35 38.55 0.60 8.90
C ILE A 35 38.59 0.31 10.40
N ILE A 36 37.51 0.62 11.13
CA ILE A 36 37.40 0.32 12.56
C ILE A 36 37.51 -1.20 12.78
N LEU A 37 36.76 -2.02 12.04
CA LEU A 37 36.82 -3.48 12.13
C LEU A 37 38.24 -4.01 11.88
N PHE A 38 38.94 -3.50 10.87
CA PHE A 38 40.33 -3.88 10.60
C PHE A 38 41.32 -3.47 11.69
N HIS A 39 41.03 -2.41 12.43
CA HIS A 39 41.86 -1.99 13.54
C HIS A 39 41.69 -2.87 14.79
N PHE A 40 40.47 -3.32 15.08
CA PHE A 40 40.14 -4.05 16.31
C PHE A 40 40.19 -5.57 16.17
N LEU A 41 39.96 -6.14 14.98
CA LEU A 41 39.91 -7.60 14.76
C LEU A 41 41.17 -8.13 14.08
N PRO A 42 41.56 -9.40 14.33
CA PRO A 42 42.61 -10.05 13.56
C PRO A 42 42.18 -10.18 12.09
N PHE A 43 43.16 -10.13 11.18
CA PHE A 43 42.94 -10.00 9.73
C PHE A 43 41.83 -10.91 9.17
N PHE A 44 41.82 -12.19 9.55
CA PHE A 44 40.82 -13.15 9.07
C PHE A 44 39.39 -12.78 9.50
N LEU A 45 39.18 -12.45 10.78
CA LEU A 45 37.88 -12.02 11.30
C LEU A 45 37.48 -10.66 10.72
N ALA A 46 38.44 -9.75 10.56
CA ALA A 46 38.19 -8.42 9.99
C ALA A 46 37.68 -8.53 8.56
N VAL A 47 38.33 -9.33 7.70
CA VAL A 47 37.88 -9.57 6.31
C VAL A 47 36.50 -10.21 6.29
N LEU A 48 36.29 -11.24 7.12
CA LEU A 48 35.00 -11.95 7.19
C LEU A 48 33.85 -11.03 7.62
N ALA A 49 34.10 -10.09 8.53
CA ALA A 49 33.12 -9.10 8.98
C ALA A 49 32.96 -7.94 8.00
N CYS A 50 34.04 -7.48 7.36
CA CYS A 50 33.98 -6.40 6.39
C CYS A 50 33.21 -6.77 5.12
N LEU A 51 33.30 -8.03 4.68
CA LEU A 51 32.65 -8.48 3.44
C LEU A 51 31.13 -8.23 3.44
N PRO A 52 30.35 -8.67 4.45
CA PRO A 52 28.92 -8.34 4.53
C PRO A 52 28.68 -6.85 4.81
N VAL A 53 29.52 -6.18 5.59
CA VAL A 53 29.37 -4.74 5.90
C VAL A 53 29.53 -3.87 4.66
N ALA A 54 30.60 -4.09 3.89
CA ALA A 54 30.86 -3.39 2.64
C ALA A 54 29.80 -3.73 1.59
N GLY A 55 29.39 -5.00 1.48
CA GLY A 55 28.29 -5.41 0.61
C GLY A 55 26.98 -4.73 0.95
N PHE A 56 26.64 -4.64 2.23
CA PHE A 56 25.42 -3.97 2.71
C PHE A 56 25.47 -2.45 2.49
N ALA A 57 26.59 -1.80 2.77
CA ALA A 57 26.78 -0.37 2.51
C ALA A 57 26.68 -0.05 1.01
N GLY A 58 27.28 -0.88 0.16
CA GLY A 58 27.16 -0.77 -1.30
C GLY A 58 25.72 -0.97 -1.78
N ALA A 59 25.01 -1.95 -1.21
CA ALA A 59 23.59 -2.17 -1.51
C ALA A 59 22.73 -0.96 -1.10
N LEU A 60 22.96 -0.37 0.07
CA LEU A 60 22.27 0.86 0.50
C LEU A 60 22.50 2.04 -0.45
N ALA A 61 23.70 2.17 -1.02
CA ALA A 61 24.03 3.25 -1.92
C ALA A 61 23.48 3.05 -3.34
N PHE A 62 23.61 1.84 -3.91
CA PHE A 62 23.39 1.63 -5.35
C PHE A 62 22.24 0.70 -5.70
N TYR A 63 21.82 -0.17 -4.78
CA TYR A 63 20.79 -1.16 -5.08
C TYR A 63 19.40 -0.53 -5.07
N LYS A 64 18.56 -0.98 -6.00
CA LYS A 64 17.17 -0.53 -6.13
C LYS A 64 16.26 -1.75 -6.20
N ILE A 65 15.20 -1.76 -5.41
CA ILE A 65 14.15 -2.78 -5.47
C ILE A 65 12.90 -2.13 -6.08
N ASN A 66 12.30 -2.73 -7.11
CA ASN A 66 11.03 -2.23 -7.69
C ASN A 66 11.02 -0.71 -8.00
N ASN A 67 12.08 -0.21 -8.63
CA ASN A 67 12.29 1.23 -8.91
C ASN A 67 12.39 2.16 -7.68
N LYS A 68 12.49 1.62 -6.47
CA LYS A 68 12.72 2.37 -5.23
C LYS A 68 14.14 2.14 -4.72
N PRO A 69 14.78 3.15 -4.11
CA PRO A 69 16.10 2.98 -3.53
C PRO A 69 16.04 1.99 -2.37
N PHE A 70 17.05 1.12 -2.23
CA PHE A 70 17.06 0.05 -1.21
C PHE A 70 16.85 0.57 0.21
N ILE A 71 17.32 1.79 0.51
CA ILE A 71 17.07 2.45 1.80
C ILE A 71 15.58 2.52 2.17
N ALA A 72 14.69 2.76 1.19
CA ALA A 72 13.25 2.85 1.46
C ALA A 72 12.68 1.49 1.92
N THR A 73 13.20 0.40 1.36
CA THR A 73 12.84 -0.96 1.77
C THR A 73 13.36 -1.27 3.16
N VAL A 74 14.60 -0.88 3.46
CA VAL A 74 15.20 -1.06 4.80
C VAL A 74 14.45 -0.24 5.85
N GLU A 75 14.09 1.01 5.53
CA GLU A 75 13.28 1.86 6.41
C GLU A 75 11.91 1.23 6.66
N ALA A 76 11.23 0.74 5.62
CA ALA A 76 9.95 0.07 5.75
C ALA A 76 10.06 -1.21 6.60
N ALA A 77 11.10 -2.00 6.40
CA ALA A 77 11.36 -3.20 7.20
C ALA A 77 11.63 -2.87 8.67
N PHE A 78 12.44 -1.83 8.92
CA PHE A 78 12.71 -1.35 10.28
C PHE A 78 11.42 -0.87 10.96
N ARG A 79 10.66 0.00 10.29
CA ARG A 79 9.37 0.49 10.79
C ARG A 79 8.39 -0.64 11.04
N PHE A 80 8.32 -1.64 10.15
CA PHE A 80 7.46 -2.80 10.35
C PHE A 80 7.85 -3.63 11.58
N TYR A 81 9.15 -3.80 11.82
CA TYR A 81 9.64 -4.55 12.98
C TYR A 81 9.44 -3.81 14.30
N THR A 82 9.64 -2.49 14.31
CA THR A 82 9.50 -1.66 15.52
C THR A 82 8.09 -1.14 15.77
N SER A 83 7.20 -1.19 14.76
CA SER A 83 5.83 -0.68 14.90
C SER A 83 5.00 -1.58 15.82
N SER A 84 4.22 -0.96 16.70
CA SER A 84 3.24 -1.65 17.53
C SER A 84 2.15 -2.24 16.64
N ARG A 85 1.93 -3.54 16.72
CA ARG A 85 0.83 -4.23 16.01
C ARG A 85 -0.49 -3.99 16.72
N LEU A 86 -1.00 -2.77 16.64
CA LEU A 86 -2.32 -2.46 17.15
C LEU A 86 -3.37 -2.93 16.14
N PHE A 87 -3.81 -4.17 16.28
CA PHE A 87 -4.93 -4.72 15.52
C PHE A 87 -6.23 -4.12 16.06
N LEU A 88 -6.53 -2.89 15.66
CA LEU A 88 -7.84 -2.31 15.92
C LEU A 88 -8.84 -2.93 14.96
N TRP A 89 -9.69 -3.82 15.48
CA TRP A 89 -10.87 -4.27 14.76
C TRP A 89 -11.82 -3.09 14.58
N HIS A 90 -11.82 -2.47 13.41
CA HIS A 90 -12.83 -1.52 13.01
C HIS A 90 -14.08 -2.30 12.58
N LYS A 91 -15.07 -2.40 13.47
CA LYS A 91 -16.44 -2.65 13.01
C LYS A 91 -16.82 -1.43 12.19
N GLU A 92 -16.80 -1.56 10.88
CA GLU A 92 -17.49 -0.63 10.00
C GLU A 92 -18.96 -0.65 10.42
N HIS A 93 -19.38 0.30 11.24
CA HIS A 93 -20.69 0.86 11.03
C HIS A 93 -20.58 1.57 9.70
N THR A 94 -21.06 0.93 8.65
CA THR A 94 -21.47 1.59 7.42
C THR A 94 -22.46 2.69 7.84
N LYS A 95 -21.94 3.85 8.25
CA LYS A 95 -22.63 5.09 7.99
C LYS A 95 -22.59 5.14 6.48
N GLU A 96 -23.76 4.88 5.89
CA GLU A 96 -24.06 5.35 4.55
C GLU A 96 -23.49 6.76 4.47
N SER A 97 -22.35 6.90 3.80
CA SER A 97 -21.86 8.20 3.39
C SER A 97 -23.02 8.76 2.60
N ALA A 98 -23.72 9.72 3.21
CA ALA A 98 -24.67 10.55 2.51
C ALA A 98 -23.92 11.07 1.30
N VAL A 99 -24.19 10.45 0.16
CA VAL A 99 -23.75 10.90 -1.14
C VAL A 99 -24.15 12.36 -1.17
N GLN A 100 -23.16 13.24 -1.10
CA GLN A 100 -23.38 14.65 -1.37
C GLN A 100 -23.86 14.67 -2.80
N ALA A 101 -25.18 14.73 -2.94
CA ALA A 101 -25.86 14.86 -4.20
C ALA A 101 -25.34 16.13 -4.84
N ALA A 102 -24.57 15.95 -5.92
CA ALA A 102 -24.36 17.00 -6.89
C ALA A 102 -25.74 17.57 -7.31
N PRO A 103 -25.87 18.86 -7.62
CA PRO A 103 -27.15 19.48 -7.92
C PRO A 103 -27.81 18.74 -9.08
N ALA A 104 -29.01 18.23 -8.84
CA ALA A 104 -29.79 17.44 -9.77
C ALA A 104 -30.10 18.25 -11.04
N ALA A 105 -29.60 17.78 -12.18
CA ALA A 105 -30.26 17.97 -13.45
C ALA A 105 -31.61 17.20 -13.43
N ALA A 106 -32.60 17.77 -14.11
CA ALA A 106 -34.04 17.49 -14.06
C ALA A 106 -34.46 15.99 -14.04
N PRO A 107 -35.63 15.66 -13.45
CA PRO A 107 -36.06 14.28 -13.21
C PRO A 107 -36.59 13.62 -14.49
N ALA A 108 -35.85 12.64 -15.02
CA ALA A 108 -36.43 11.64 -15.91
C ALA A 108 -37.25 10.67 -15.05
N ALA A 109 -38.57 10.79 -15.16
CA ALA A 109 -39.56 9.95 -14.50
C ALA A 109 -39.51 8.50 -15.02
N HIS A 110 -38.53 7.73 -14.53
CA HIS A 110 -38.65 6.28 -14.43
C HIS A 110 -38.53 5.92 -12.96
N ALA A 111 -39.57 6.32 -12.22
CA ALA A 111 -39.90 5.71 -10.95
C ALA A 111 -40.22 4.24 -11.23
N ALA A 112 -39.21 3.38 -11.11
CA ALA A 112 -39.43 2.00 -10.73
C ALA A 112 -40.42 2.05 -9.56
N SER A 113 -41.63 1.52 -9.81
CA SER A 113 -42.74 1.60 -8.87
C SER A 113 -42.24 1.12 -7.51
N ARG A 114 -42.19 2.02 -6.53
CA ARG A 114 -41.78 1.69 -5.17
C ARG A 114 -42.67 0.55 -4.71
N LEU A 115 -42.10 -0.65 -4.61
CA LEU A 115 -42.78 -1.84 -4.13
C LEU A 115 -43.12 -1.59 -2.67
N THR A 116 -44.32 -1.09 -2.42
CA THR A 116 -44.85 -0.88 -1.08
C THR A 116 -44.98 -2.24 -0.41
N ARG A 117 -44.75 -2.29 0.91
CA ARG A 117 -44.80 -3.54 1.70
C ARG A 117 -46.08 -4.36 1.45
N GLY A 118 -47.21 -3.71 1.19
CA GLY A 118 -48.46 -4.37 0.81
C GLY A 118 -48.38 -5.15 -0.50
N LYS A 119 -47.78 -4.58 -1.57
CA LYS A 119 -47.62 -5.26 -2.86
C LYS A 119 -46.63 -6.42 -2.79
N LEU A 120 -45.58 -6.30 -1.98
CA LEU A 120 -44.65 -7.40 -1.73
C LEU A 120 -45.34 -8.56 -1.00
N HIS A 121 -46.23 -8.28 -0.07
CA HIS A 121 -46.99 -9.30 0.64
C HIS A 121 -48.02 -10.00 -0.26
N GLU A 122 -48.69 -9.24 -1.13
CA GLU A 122 -49.65 -9.79 -2.11
C GLU A 122 -48.95 -10.69 -3.15
N LEU A 123 -47.76 -10.28 -3.61
CA LEU A 123 -46.92 -11.10 -4.49
C LEU A 123 -46.45 -12.38 -3.79
N ALA A 124 -46.00 -12.30 -2.54
CA ALA A 124 -45.61 -13.48 -1.78
C ALA A 124 -46.77 -14.46 -1.57
N TRP A 125 -47.96 -13.95 -1.25
CA TRP A 125 -49.17 -14.75 -1.03
C TRP A 125 -49.65 -15.44 -2.32
N SER A 126 -49.65 -14.73 -3.44
CA SER A 126 -50.04 -15.30 -4.74
C SER A 126 -49.06 -16.35 -5.26
N LEU A 127 -47.78 -16.26 -4.90
CA LEU A 127 -46.77 -17.26 -5.23
C LEU A 127 -46.94 -18.54 -4.41
N ASP A 128 -47.29 -18.41 -3.13
CA ASP A 128 -47.50 -19.52 -2.19
C ASP A 128 -48.72 -20.38 -2.60
N ILE A 129 -49.81 -19.73 -3.01
CA ILE A 129 -51.06 -20.42 -3.42
C ILE A 129 -50.91 -21.21 -4.71
N GLN A 130 -50.06 -20.76 -5.63
CA GLN A 130 -49.85 -21.44 -6.90
C GLN A 130 -48.92 -22.65 -6.80
N ASN A 131 -48.23 -22.84 -5.66
CA ASN A 131 -47.27 -23.92 -5.45
C ASN A 131 -47.86 -25.20 -4.82
N HIS A 132 -49.18 -25.45 -4.96
CA HIS A 132 -49.70 -26.80 -4.76
C HIS A 132 -49.53 -27.61 -6.06
N PRO A 133 -48.52 -28.50 -6.17
CA PRO A 133 -48.51 -29.49 -7.24
C PRO A 133 -49.77 -30.34 -7.08
N ARG A 134 -50.70 -30.24 -8.03
CA ARG A 134 -51.75 -31.24 -8.17
C ARG A 134 -51.07 -32.55 -8.52
N GLU A 135 -50.86 -33.39 -7.51
CA GLU A 135 -50.54 -34.78 -7.73
C GLU A 135 -51.65 -35.37 -8.60
N ARG A 136 -51.25 -35.69 -9.83
CA ARG A 136 -52.08 -36.31 -10.84
C ARG A 136 -52.30 -37.75 -10.39
N SER A 137 -53.46 -38.03 -9.80
CA SER A 137 -53.96 -39.39 -9.65
C SER A 137 -54.28 -39.93 -11.05
N SER A 138 -53.32 -40.64 -11.66
CA SER A 138 -53.58 -41.53 -12.79
C SER A 138 -53.71 -42.96 -12.27
N LEU A 139 -54.91 -43.50 -12.44
CA LEU A 139 -55.10 -44.92 -12.75
C LEU A 139 -54.38 -45.27 -14.06
#